data_AF-A0A7G9GZA8-F1
#
_entry.id   AF-A0A7G9GZA8-F1
#
_cell.length_a   1.000
_cell.length_b   1.000
_cell.length_c   1.000
_cell.angle_alpha   90.00
_cell.angle_beta   90.00
_cell.angle_gamma   90.00
#
_symmetry.space_group_name_H-M   'P 1'
#
loop_
_entity.id
_entity.type
_entity.pdbx_description
1 polymer ?
#
loop_
_entity_poly.entity_id
_entity_poly.type
_entity_poly.pdbx_seq_one_letter_code
_entity_poly.pdbx_strand_id
1 'polypeptide(L)'
;MKRKKLFLILFPLILGILIYVVYRSRNLFYFKIIKSHSLFYDQIIEIRKVAWTYRKFFPLWVVYSLPDGLWLFSFGAALLIDRIFYLFHFFLFTGIYIFMVGFEFVQKYLGGHGSLIGTYDPLDILFFTIGYISIVIISKFLHKKDNITKRQITLENKKNELIYDFKIIVIFSILSVLPTLF
;
A
#
# COMPACT_ATOMS: atom_id res chain seq x y z
N MET A 1 10.80 -2.53 -16.30
CA MET A 1 10.90 -3.01 -14.89
C MET A 1 11.18 -4.50 -14.87
N LYS A 2 12.06 -5.00 -14.01
CA LYS A 2 12.28 -6.45 -13.87
C LYS A 2 10.97 -7.12 -13.39
N ARG A 3 10.63 -8.30 -13.92
CA ARG A 3 9.39 -9.03 -13.59
C ARG A 3 9.15 -9.17 -12.08
N LYS A 4 10.23 -9.36 -11.31
CA LYS A 4 10.21 -9.48 -9.84
C LYS A 4 9.68 -8.20 -9.16
N LYS A 5 10.12 -7.03 -9.60
CA LYS A 5 9.66 -5.74 -9.06
C LYS A 5 8.17 -5.56 -9.30
N LEU A 6 7.71 -5.84 -10.52
CA LEU A 6 6.29 -5.72 -10.85
C LEU A 6 5.41 -6.65 -10.00
N PHE A 7 5.85 -7.90 -9.81
CA PHE A 7 5.15 -8.85 -8.97
C PHE A 7 5.05 -8.38 -7.51
N LEU A 8 6.16 -7.91 -6.92
CA LEU A 8 6.19 -7.42 -5.55
C LEU A 8 5.37 -6.15 -5.32
N ILE A 9 5.07 -5.39 -6.38
CA ILE A 9 4.17 -4.23 -6.32
C ILE A 9 2.72 -4.66 -6.51
N LEU A 10 2.41 -5.40 -7.58
CA LEU A 10 1.02 -5.64 -7.97
C LEU A 10 0.34 -6.70 -7.12
N PHE A 11 1.03 -7.78 -6.75
CA PHE A 11 0.41 -8.88 -6.03
C PHE A 11 -0.15 -8.45 -4.67
N PRO A 12 0.62 -7.78 -3.78
CA PRO A 12 0.10 -7.36 -2.47
C PRO A 12 -0.93 -6.24 -2.62
N LEU A 13 -0.75 -5.32 -3.57
CA LEU A 13 -1.69 -4.24 -3.83
C LEU A 13 -3.06 -4.77 -4.29
N ILE A 14 -3.08 -5.70 -5.25
CA ILE A 14 -4.31 -6.34 -5.72
C ILE A 14 -4.96 -7.12 -4.58
N LEU A 15 -4.18 -7.84 -3.78
CA LEU A 15 -4.70 -8.58 -2.62
C LEU A 15 -5.38 -7.65 -1.61
N GLY A 16 -4.77 -6.51 -1.28
CA GLY A 16 -5.37 -5.50 -0.40
C GLY A 16 -6.68 -4.92 -0.96
N ILE A 17 -6.70 -4.60 -2.27
CA ILE A 17 -7.91 -4.11 -2.95
C ILE A 17 -9.02 -5.17 -2.93
N LEU A 18 -8.70 -6.44 -3.19
CA LEU A 18 -9.67 -7.54 -3.16
C LEU A 18 -10.27 -7.72 -1.77
N ILE A 19 -9.47 -7.64 -0.71
CA ILE A 19 -9.96 -7.66 0.67
C ILE A 19 -10.97 -6.53 0.89
N TYR A 20 -10.63 -5.31 0.45
CA TYR A 20 -11.51 -4.15 0.52
C TYR A 20 -12.83 -4.38 -0.23
N VAL A 21 -12.75 -4.80 -1.50
CA VAL A 21 -13.90 -5.01 -2.38
C VAL A 21 -14.80 -6.14 -1.88
N VAL A 22 -14.27 -7.15 -1.20
CA VAL A 22 -15.07 -8.30 -0.76
C VAL A 22 -15.66 -8.10 0.64
N TYR A 23 -14.86 -7.61 1.59
CA TYR A 23 -15.23 -7.62 3.00
C TYR A 23 -15.64 -6.27 3.60
N ARG A 24 -15.21 -5.13 3.02
CA ARG A 24 -15.57 -3.81 3.55
C ARG A 24 -16.99 -3.38 3.13
N SER A 25 -17.51 -2.32 3.76
CA SER A 25 -18.85 -1.77 3.55
C SER A 25 -19.16 -1.42 2.08
N ARG A 26 -20.44 -1.54 1.71
CA ARG A 26 -20.96 -1.19 0.37
C ARG A 26 -21.03 0.32 0.10
N ASN A 27 -20.84 1.14 1.12
CA ASN A 27 -20.90 2.60 0.98
C ASN A 27 -19.56 3.21 0.52
N LEU A 28 -18.52 2.40 0.35
CA LEU A 28 -17.20 2.86 -0.06
C LEU A 28 -17.14 3.11 -1.57
N PHE A 29 -16.30 4.06 -1.98
CA PHE A 29 -16.07 4.47 -3.37
C PHE A 29 -15.92 3.30 -4.35
N TYR A 30 -15.13 2.28 -4.01
CA TYR A 30 -14.91 1.12 -4.90
C TYR A 30 -16.19 0.37 -5.22
N PHE A 31 -17.12 0.28 -4.25
CA PHE A 31 -18.39 -0.38 -4.49
C PHE A 31 -19.31 0.48 -5.38
N LYS A 32 -19.19 1.81 -5.34
CA LYS A 32 -19.89 2.70 -6.29
C LYS A 32 -19.39 2.50 -7.72
N ILE A 33 -18.08 2.34 -7.93
CA ILE A 33 -17.50 2.00 -9.24
C ILE A 33 -18.04 0.64 -9.73
N ILE A 34 -18.07 -0.35 -8.85
CA ILE A 34 -18.59 -1.68 -9.20
C ILE A 34 -20.09 -1.60 -9.53
N LYS A 35 -20.86 -0.82 -8.77
CA LYS A 35 -22.29 -0.60 -9.02
C LYS A 35 -22.56 0.11 -10.35
N SER A 36 -21.68 1.01 -10.80
CA SER A 36 -21.85 1.69 -12.08
C SER A 36 -21.51 0.81 -13.30
N HIS A 37 -20.86 -0.34 -13.10
CA HIS A 37 -20.48 -1.26 -14.17
C HIS A 37 -21.26 -2.57 -14.07
N SER A 38 -22.33 -2.70 -14.85
CA SER A 38 -23.25 -3.86 -14.84
C SER A 38 -22.59 -5.20 -15.16
N LEU A 39 -21.47 -5.21 -15.89
CA LEU A 39 -20.79 -6.44 -16.34
C LEU A 39 -20.28 -7.35 -15.20
N PHE A 40 -19.89 -6.76 -14.06
CA PHE A 40 -19.24 -7.48 -12.96
C PHE A 40 -19.98 -7.37 -11.63
N TYR A 41 -21.06 -6.58 -11.57
CA TYR A 41 -21.77 -6.29 -10.33
C TYR A 41 -22.34 -7.56 -9.69
N ASP A 42 -23.08 -8.35 -10.46
CA ASP A 42 -23.78 -9.54 -9.95
C ASP A 42 -22.80 -10.61 -9.46
N GLN A 43 -21.71 -10.84 -10.21
CA GLN A 43 -20.67 -11.78 -9.83
C GLN A 43 -19.97 -11.34 -8.53
N ILE A 44 -19.67 -10.05 -8.39
CA ILE A 44 -19.06 -9.51 -7.17
C ILE A 44 -20.03 -9.62 -5.98
N ILE A 45 -21.33 -9.38 -6.19
CA ILE A 45 -22.35 -9.56 -5.14
C ILE A 45 -22.40 -11.01 -4.65
N GLU A 46 -22.40 -11.99 -5.56
CA GLU A 46 -22.40 -13.41 -5.19
C GLU A 46 -21.14 -13.80 -4.43
N ILE A 47 -19.96 -13.39 -4.92
CA ILE A 47 -18.69 -13.59 -4.20
C ILE A 47 -18.76 -12.98 -2.79
N ARG A 48 -19.32 -11.77 -2.67
CA ARG A 48 -19.48 -11.10 -1.37
C ARG A 48 -20.46 -11.83 -0.46
N LYS A 49 -21.56 -12.39 -0.95
CA LYS A 49 -22.50 -13.19 -0.12
C LYS A 49 -21.78 -14.40 0.50
N VAL A 50 -21.02 -15.12 -0.32
CA VAL A 50 -20.20 -16.25 0.14
C VAL A 50 -19.17 -15.77 1.16
N ALA A 51 -18.40 -14.74 0.84
CA ALA A 51 -17.37 -14.21 1.73
C ALA A 51 -17.93 -13.71 3.07
N TRP A 52 -19.09 -13.05 3.07
CA TRP A 52 -19.76 -12.59 4.28
C TRP A 52 -20.23 -13.75 5.17
N THR A 53 -20.62 -14.87 4.58
CA THR A 53 -20.96 -16.09 5.33
C THR A 53 -19.77 -16.59 6.16
N TYR A 54 -18.55 -16.46 5.63
CA TYR A 54 -17.32 -16.86 6.29
C TYR A 54 -16.62 -15.72 7.06
N ARG A 55 -17.13 -14.49 6.99
CA ARG A 55 -16.51 -13.30 7.62
C ARG A 55 -16.26 -13.46 9.12
N LYS A 56 -17.13 -14.20 9.82
CA LYS A 56 -17.00 -14.49 11.25
C LYS A 56 -15.75 -15.28 11.64
N PHE A 57 -15.15 -16.00 10.69
CA PHE A 57 -13.91 -16.75 10.91
C PHE A 57 -12.65 -15.91 10.68
N PHE A 58 -12.80 -14.71 10.10
CA PHE A 58 -11.68 -13.80 9.87
C PHE A 58 -11.54 -12.80 11.03
N PRO A 59 -10.35 -12.67 11.61
CA PRO A 59 -10.05 -11.58 12.51
C PRO A 59 -10.33 -10.22 11.85
N LEU A 60 -10.74 -9.23 12.64
CA LEU A 60 -11.03 -7.89 12.12
C LEU A 60 -9.82 -7.27 11.41
N TRP A 61 -8.61 -7.48 11.94
CA TRP A 61 -7.38 -6.94 11.35
C TRP A 61 -7.12 -7.39 9.91
N VAL A 62 -7.63 -8.56 9.47
CA VAL A 62 -7.49 -9.01 8.08
C VAL A 62 -8.18 -8.04 7.13
N VAL A 63 -9.29 -7.45 7.56
CA VAL A 63 -10.14 -6.58 6.75
C VAL A 63 -9.81 -5.11 6.95
N TYR A 64 -9.43 -4.74 8.18
CA TYR A 64 -9.26 -3.35 8.57
C TYR A 64 -7.81 -2.87 8.47
N SER A 65 -6.81 -3.70 8.81
CA SER A 65 -5.40 -3.27 8.96
C SER A 65 -4.42 -3.90 7.96
N LEU A 66 -4.63 -5.17 7.60
CA LEU A 66 -3.78 -5.89 6.65
C LEU A 66 -3.69 -5.20 5.27
N PRO A 67 -4.80 -4.70 4.66
CA PRO A 67 -4.72 -4.01 3.37
C PRO A 67 -3.73 -2.85 3.36
N ASP A 68 -3.64 -2.11 4.47
CA ASP A 68 -2.78 -0.94 4.58
C ASP A 68 -1.30 -1.34 4.73
N GLY A 69 -1.02 -2.44 5.44
CA GLY A 69 0.30 -3.07 5.45
C GLY A 69 0.74 -3.60 4.07
N LEU A 70 -0.18 -4.21 3.31
CA LEU A 70 0.07 -4.69 1.94
C LEU A 70 0.30 -3.53 0.96
N TRP A 71 -0.42 -2.42 1.14
CA TRP A 71 -0.21 -1.19 0.39
C TRP A 71 1.19 -0.61 0.66
N LEU A 72 1.59 -0.52 1.94
CA LEU A 72 2.90 0.03 2.31
C LEU A 72 4.05 -0.85 1.81
N PHE A 73 3.88 -2.18 1.87
CA PHE A 73 4.82 -3.12 1.25
C PHE A 73 4.96 -2.84 -0.26
N SER A 74 3.84 -2.69 -0.97
CA SER A 74 3.82 -2.44 -2.41
C SER A 74 4.47 -1.10 -2.77
N PHE A 75 4.24 -0.07 -1.94
CA PHE A 75 4.85 1.24 -2.09
C PHE A 75 6.37 1.17 -1.90
N GLY A 76 6.82 0.50 -0.84
CA GLY A 76 8.24 0.24 -0.61
C GLY A 76 8.87 -0.56 -1.75
N ALA A 77 8.15 -1.50 -2.36
CA ALA A 77 8.66 -2.27 -3.49
C ALA A 77 8.88 -1.39 -4.72
N ALA A 78 7.98 -0.43 -4.95
CA ALA A 78 8.12 0.57 -6.00
C ALA A 78 9.32 1.49 -5.74
N LEU A 79 9.47 1.97 -4.49
CA LEU A 79 10.51 2.91 -4.12
C LEU A 79 11.91 2.30 -3.97
N LEU A 80 12.07 1.09 -3.46
CA LEU A 80 13.37 0.55 -3.04
C LEU A 80 14.01 -0.46 -4.01
N ILE A 81 13.21 -1.15 -4.83
CA ILE A 81 13.73 -2.20 -5.71
C ILE A 81 14.35 -1.60 -6.97
N ASP A 82 15.47 -2.18 -7.41
CA ASP A 82 16.22 -1.80 -8.63
C ASP A 82 16.71 -0.34 -8.59
N ARG A 83 17.32 0.08 -7.48
CA ARG A 83 17.80 1.46 -7.28
C ARG A 83 19.31 1.60 -7.27
N ILE A 84 19.78 2.65 -7.94
CA ILE A 84 21.18 3.09 -7.94
C ILE A 84 21.49 3.78 -6.61
N PHE A 85 20.67 4.77 -6.21
CA PHE A 85 20.86 5.53 -4.98
C PHE A 85 20.06 4.95 -3.81
N TYR A 86 20.19 3.64 -3.55
CA TYR A 86 19.35 2.91 -2.60
C TYR A 86 19.24 3.57 -1.22
N LEU A 87 20.34 4.06 -0.65
CA LEU A 87 20.33 4.64 0.69
C LEU A 87 19.45 5.90 0.77
N PHE A 88 19.44 6.72 -0.29
CA PHE A 88 18.56 7.89 -0.37
C PHE A 88 17.08 7.47 -0.38
N HIS A 89 16.73 6.48 -1.22
CA HIS A 89 15.37 5.95 -1.30
C HIS A 89 14.92 5.26 -0.03
N PHE A 90 15.85 4.60 0.67
CA PHE A 90 15.63 4.01 1.99
C PHE A 90 15.23 5.08 2.99
N PHE A 91 15.95 6.19 3.08
CA PHE A 91 15.58 7.29 3.98
C PHE A 91 14.26 7.95 3.59
N LEU A 92 14.02 8.17 2.29
CA LEU A 92 12.74 8.69 1.79
C LEU A 92 11.57 7.79 2.21
N PHE A 93 11.67 6.48 1.98
CA PHE A 93 10.64 5.52 2.35
C PHE A 93 10.47 5.40 3.88
N THR A 94 11.57 5.47 4.63
CA THR A 94 11.53 5.51 6.10
C THR A 94 10.78 6.74 6.60
N GLY A 95 10.99 7.89 5.98
CA GLY A 95 10.25 9.12 6.28
C GLY A 95 8.74 8.97 6.06
N ILE A 96 8.33 8.33 4.96
CA ILE A 96 6.92 8.01 4.69
C ILE A 96 6.36 7.07 5.77
N TYR A 97 7.08 6.01 6.13
CA TYR A 97 6.66 5.10 7.20
C TYR A 97 6.48 5.82 8.54
N ILE A 98 7.44 6.66 8.94
CA ILE A 98 7.36 7.46 10.17
C ILE A 98 6.16 8.40 10.12
N PHE A 99 5.90 9.04 8.96
CA PHE A 99 4.74 9.90 8.77
C PHE A 99 3.43 9.14 8.97
N MET A 100 3.30 7.93 8.40
CA MET A 100 2.08 7.11 8.55
C MET A 100 1.85 6.69 10.00
N VAL A 101 2.90 6.20 10.68
CA VAL A 101 2.79 5.86 12.11
C VAL A 101 2.47 7.10 12.95
N GLY A 102 3.09 8.25 12.63
CA GLY A 102 2.77 9.53 13.26
C GLY A 102 1.32 9.95 13.05
N PHE A 103 0.76 9.70 11.87
CA PHE A 103 -0.62 10.02 11.54
C PHE A 103 -1.62 9.18 12.35
N GLU A 104 -1.32 7.91 12.62
CA GLU A 104 -2.10 7.09 13.56
C GLU A 104 -2.14 7.70 14.97
N PHE A 105 -1.00 8.21 15.45
CA PHE A 105 -0.99 8.92 16.72
C PHE A 105 -1.80 10.22 16.68
N VAL A 106 -1.81 10.94 15.56
CA VAL A 106 -2.68 12.11 15.38
C VAL A 106 -4.16 11.70 15.45
N GLN A 107 -4.55 10.60 14.80
CA GLN A 107 -5.91 10.05 14.88
C GLN A 107 -6.29 9.62 16.30
N LYS A 108 -5.34 9.22 17.14
CA LYS A 108 -5.61 8.89 18.55
C LYS A 108 -6.13 10.10 19.33
N TYR A 109 -5.60 11.29 19.04
CA TYR A 109 -5.96 12.52 19.77
C TYR A 109 -7.04 13.35 19.09
N LEU A 110 -7.10 13.33 17.76
CA LEU A 110 -8.00 14.17 16.94
C LEU A 110 -9.04 13.37 16.15
N GLY A 111 -8.91 12.04 16.09
CA GLY A 111 -9.79 11.16 15.34
C GLY A 111 -10.97 10.61 16.13
N GLY A 112 -11.77 9.78 15.47
CA GLY A 112 -12.98 9.17 16.01
C GLY A 112 -13.90 8.65 14.90
N HIS A 113 -14.86 7.79 15.27
CA HIS A 113 -15.86 7.28 14.32
C HIS A 113 -16.67 8.43 13.71
N GLY A 114 -16.63 8.55 12.38
CA GLY A 114 -17.31 9.63 11.63
C GLY A 114 -16.49 10.91 11.46
N SER A 115 -15.27 10.99 12.02
CA SER A 115 -14.36 12.10 11.73
C SER A 115 -13.71 11.95 10.34
N LEU A 116 -13.36 13.08 9.72
CA LEU A 116 -12.61 13.10 8.46
C LEU A 116 -11.17 12.59 8.61
N ILE A 117 -10.64 12.56 9.84
CA ILE A 117 -9.23 12.26 10.13
C ILE A 117 -8.99 10.75 10.20
N GLY A 118 -10.00 9.96 10.61
CA GLY A 118 -9.94 8.50 10.73
C GLY A 118 -10.12 8.02 12.16
N THR A 119 -9.83 6.74 12.40
CA THR A 119 -9.90 6.12 13.74
C THR A 119 -8.58 5.46 14.04
N TYR A 120 -8.05 5.68 15.24
CA TYR A 120 -6.82 5.04 15.70
C TYR A 120 -7.03 3.53 15.90
N ASP A 121 -6.19 2.72 15.25
CA ASP A 121 -6.09 1.27 15.51
C ASP A 121 -4.62 0.89 15.70
N PRO A 122 -4.21 0.39 16.89
CA PRO A 122 -2.86 -0.12 17.12
C PRO A 122 -2.43 -1.22 16.15
N LEU A 123 -3.39 -1.98 15.59
CA LEU A 123 -3.09 -3.01 14.59
C LEU A 123 -2.66 -2.40 13.26
N ASP A 124 -3.11 -1.19 12.92
CA ASP A 124 -2.66 -0.50 11.70
C ASP A 124 -1.17 -0.19 11.80
N ILE A 125 -0.69 0.29 12.96
CA ILE A 125 0.74 0.46 13.23
C ILE A 125 1.48 -0.87 13.07
N LEU A 126 0.97 -1.96 13.65
CA LEU A 126 1.59 -3.28 13.54
C LEU A 126 1.73 -3.72 12.06
N PHE A 127 0.67 -3.58 11.26
CA PHE A 127 0.69 -3.99 9.86
C PHE A 127 1.54 -3.06 8.98
N PHE A 128 1.60 -1.76 9.27
CA PHE A 128 2.58 -0.85 8.68
C PHE A 128 4.00 -1.31 8.98
N THR A 129 4.31 -1.61 10.24
CA THR A 129 5.65 -2.07 10.65
C THR A 129 6.02 -3.38 9.95
N ILE A 130 5.10 -4.35 9.87
CA ILE A 130 5.34 -5.62 9.18
C ILE A 130 5.61 -5.38 7.68
N GLY A 131 4.77 -4.58 7.02
CA GLY A 131 4.93 -4.24 5.60
C GLY A 131 6.27 -3.57 5.32
N TYR A 132 6.62 -2.57 6.13
CA TYR A 132 7.88 -1.83 6.06
C TYR A 132 9.10 -2.73 6.27
N ILE A 133 9.16 -3.48 7.37
CA ILE A 133 10.29 -4.36 7.67
C ILE A 133 10.48 -5.40 6.56
N SER A 134 9.39 -6.02 6.12
CA SER A 134 9.42 -7.08 5.10
C SER A 134 10.04 -6.56 3.81
N ILE A 135 9.59 -5.40 3.31
CA ILE A 135 10.10 -4.88 2.03
C ILE A 135 11.51 -4.28 2.15
N VAL A 136 11.88 -3.73 3.31
CA VAL A 136 13.26 -3.27 3.55
C VAL A 136 14.24 -4.44 3.54
N ILE A 137 13.89 -5.57 4.18
CA ILE A 137 14.73 -6.78 4.17
C ILE A 137 14.88 -7.32 2.74
N ILE A 138 13.76 -7.48 2.03
CA ILE A 138 13.76 -8.00 0.66
C ILE A 138 14.55 -7.08 -0.28
N SER A 139 14.30 -5.77 -0.24
CA SER A 139 14.95 -4.81 -1.12
C SER A 139 16.45 -4.69 -0.84
N LYS A 140 16.87 -4.70 0.43
CA LYS A 140 18.29 -4.74 0.81
C LYS A 140 18.99 -6.01 0.30
N PHE A 141 18.33 -7.17 0.41
CA PHE A 141 18.86 -8.43 -0.10
C PHE A 141 19.00 -8.42 -1.63
N LEU A 142 18.01 -7.89 -2.35
CA LEU A 142 18.06 -7.76 -3.81
C LEU A 142 19.13 -6.74 -4.25
N HIS A 143 19.23 -5.60 -3.58
CA HIS A 143 20.22 -4.57 -3.87
C HIS A 143 21.65 -5.07 -3.67
N LYS A 144 21.92 -5.87 -2.64
CA LYS A 144 23.24 -6.50 -2.44
C LYS A 144 23.66 -7.41 -3.60
N LYS A 145 22.69 -7.98 -4.33
CA LYS A 145 22.94 -8.84 -5.50
C LYS A 145 23.08 -8.04 -6.80
N ASP A 146 22.69 -6.76 -6.81
CA ASP A 146 22.81 -5.92 -7.99
C ASP A 146 24.25 -5.41 -8.13
N ASN A 147 24.85 -5.63 -9.30
CA ASN A 147 26.18 -5.12 -9.63
C ASN A 147 26.08 -3.68 -10.16
N ILE A 148 26.02 -2.70 -9.25
CA ILE A 148 25.98 -1.29 -9.63
C ILE A 148 27.38 -0.82 -10.00
N THR A 149 27.55 -0.38 -11.25
CA THR A 149 28.84 0.08 -11.78
C THR A 149 28.99 1.59 -11.56
N LYS A 150 30.20 2.09 -11.28
CA LYS A 150 30.48 3.53 -11.12
C LYS A 150 29.92 4.41 -12.25
N ARG A 151 29.87 3.90 -13.49
CA ARG A 151 29.28 4.58 -14.67
C ARG A 151 27.78 4.89 -14.53
N GLN A 152 27.05 4.17 -13.68
CA GLN A 152 25.63 4.41 -13.42
C GLN A 152 25.41 5.53 -12.40
N ILE A 153 26.43 5.90 -11.62
CA ILE A 153 26.34 6.98 -10.63
C ILE A 153 26.54 8.31 -11.37
N THR A 154 25.47 8.81 -11.97
CA THR A 154 25.46 10.09 -12.70
C THR A 154 24.37 11.00 -12.18
N LEU A 155 24.54 12.30 -12.38
CA LEU A 155 23.56 13.31 -11.98
C LEU A 155 22.23 13.12 -12.75
N GLU A 156 22.32 12.70 -14.01
CA GLU A 156 21.18 12.39 -14.86
C GLU A 156 20.38 11.19 -14.30
N ASN A 157 21.05 10.10 -13.91
CA ASN A 157 20.37 8.96 -13.29
C ASN A 157 19.72 9.33 -11.95
N LYS A 158 20.37 10.19 -11.14
CA LYS A 158 19.78 10.70 -9.90
C LYS A 158 18.50 11.47 -10.18
N LYS A 159 18.50 12.37 -11.17
CA LYS A 159 17.32 13.13 -11.58
C LYS A 159 16.19 12.21 -12.07
N ASN A 160 16.52 11.21 -12.87
CA ASN A 160 15.55 10.24 -13.37
C ASN A 160 14.92 9.40 -12.25
N GLU A 161 15.70 8.98 -11.25
CA GLU A 161 15.15 8.29 -10.08
C GLU A 161 14.21 9.21 -9.28
N LEU A 162 14.57 10.48 -9.05
CA LEU A 162 13.71 11.44 -8.34
C LEU A 162 12.38 11.69 -9.07
N ILE A 163 12.40 11.83 -10.40
CA ILE A 163 11.17 11.98 -11.20
C ILE A 163 10.30 10.72 -11.07
N TYR A 164 10.91 9.55 -11.06
CA TYR A 164 10.18 8.30 -10.84
C TYR A 164 9.57 8.25 -9.43
N ASP A 165 10.31 8.63 -8.39
CA ASP A 165 9.81 8.63 -7.01
C ASP A 165 8.62 9.57 -6.87
N PHE A 166 8.71 10.77 -7.45
CA PHE A 166 7.61 11.72 -7.47
C PHE A 166 6.34 11.10 -8.10
N LYS A 167 6.48 10.44 -9.25
CA LYS A 167 5.35 9.75 -9.90
C LYS A 167 4.76 8.65 -9.02
N ILE A 168 5.60 7.83 -8.39
CA ILE A 168 5.15 6.74 -7.52
C ILE A 168 4.45 7.30 -6.28
N ILE A 169 5.01 8.31 -5.63
CA ILE A 169 4.39 8.97 -4.47
C ILE A 169 3.01 9.50 -4.86
N VAL A 170 2.89 10.22 -5.98
CA VAL A 170 1.59 10.73 -6.46
C VAL A 170 0.59 9.60 -6.70
N ILE A 171 0.99 8.55 -7.42
CA ILE A 171 0.11 7.40 -7.72
C ILE A 171 -0.36 6.73 -6.43
N PHE A 172 0.56 6.42 -5.50
CA PHE A 172 0.23 5.75 -4.25
C PHE A 172 -0.63 6.63 -3.34
N SER A 173 -0.36 7.94 -3.25
CA SER A 173 -1.21 8.89 -2.51
C SER A 173 -2.62 9.00 -3.07
N ILE A 174 -2.79 8.95 -4.41
CA ILE A 174 -4.13 8.89 -5.00
C ILE A 174 -4.80 7.58 -4.58
N LEU A 175 -4.11 6.45 -4.73
CA LEU A 175 -4.64 5.13 -4.36
C LEU A 175 -5.02 5.02 -2.88
N SER A 176 -4.35 5.74 -1.97
CA SER A 176 -4.69 5.75 -0.55
C SER A 176 -5.90 6.61 -0.21
N VAL A 177 -6.18 7.66 -1.00
CA VAL A 177 -7.33 8.55 -0.79
C VAL A 177 -8.61 8.02 -1.46
N LEU A 178 -8.49 7.28 -2.57
CA LEU A 178 -9.66 6.72 -3.27
C LEU A 178 -10.64 5.93 -2.36
N PRO A 179 -10.19 5.05 -1.42
CA PRO A 179 -11.10 4.34 -0.52
C PRO A 179 -11.87 5.27 0.43
N THR A 180 -11.35 6.45 0.73
CA THR A 180 -11.92 7.39 1.71
C THR A 180 -12.87 8.41 1.09
N LEU A 181 -12.92 8.50 -0.25
CA LEU A 181 -13.88 9.35 -0.94
C LEU A 181 -15.29 8.76 -0.79
N PHE A 182 -16.27 9.60 -0.41
CA PHE A 182 -17.63 9.16 -0.14
C PHE A 182 -18.39 8.74 -1.39
#